data_AF-A0A1E8PKW2-F1
#
_entry.id   AF-A0A1E8PKW2-F1
#
_cell.length_a   1.000
_cell.length_b   1.000
_cell.length_c   1.000
_cell.angle_alpha   90.00
_cell.angle_beta   90.00
_cell.angle_gamma   90.00
#
_symmetry.space_group_name_H-M   'P 1'
#
loop_
_entity.id
_entity.type
_entity.pdbx_description
1 polymer ?
#
loop_
_entity_poly.entity_id
_entity_poly.type
_entity_poly.pdbx_seq_one_letter_code
_entity_poly.pdbx_strand_id
1 'polypeptide(L)'
;MKEFIASYPLAAWSIVSVLLAAVAITVLWEKVKWWWFNTWVSFPVVGRIAALSRDANEDSSYPGWFSGERTLCQEYKNFVHVQDEHDFNEKVTYLTKAGDNGRKNTPGWIWLLTVSTVFVEALGFSYVLAGYTIPGASENLQQNGAYGIAFLISVILVAFTHFAGHELYKSGRIKNARREWIEDKRREKLFTGTIPLARDQSQDDGMPSYTQLCNRVGAHPGYVVSIATLVIVLVIAGFATYVRGQVLEKELAHRVSTVSAEIDHNSRAASDSLDMQQVALPDADAVSNNDADKKVAADEAKIDGRGGWATFIILAVVFVFLQLLGVIFGYRWGFAGENSAQAFAAMGGGRYATYSAVREHYRRIADTAQAKLAVLQQRIMANNSNVGTSGQHLSKTFRDYVQEARTADHRDRNHEREHAREEAARAAAKPAPAPVPAPEPVKAVVQADAPQLADILRQLDALGEDKEAKKQLIGALPMQLHAQVLATLKQQKEERKSRDAELEDLL
;
A
#
# COMPACT_ATOMS: atom_id res chain seq x y z
N MET A 1 25.14 -15.46 13.71
CA MET A 1 24.24 -16.46 13.09
C MET A 1 24.74 -17.91 13.21
N LYS A 2 25.99 -18.22 12.84
CA LYS A 2 26.54 -19.60 13.01
C LYS A 2 26.53 -20.09 14.46
N GLU A 3 26.92 -19.25 15.43
CA GLU A 3 26.87 -19.61 16.85
C GLU A 3 25.43 -19.81 17.35
N PHE A 4 24.48 -18.95 16.97
CA PHE A 4 23.07 -19.11 17.36
C PHE A 4 22.42 -20.40 16.83
N ILE A 5 22.71 -20.77 15.57
CA ILE A 5 22.20 -22.01 14.96
C ILE A 5 22.87 -23.26 15.57
N ALA A 6 24.16 -23.15 15.93
CA ALA A 6 24.89 -24.23 16.59
C ALA A 6 24.47 -24.43 18.06
N SER A 7 24.17 -23.35 18.78
CA SER A 7 23.76 -23.38 20.19
C SER A 7 22.29 -23.73 20.39
N TYR A 8 21.39 -23.34 19.47
CA TYR A 8 19.95 -23.57 19.59
C TYR A 8 19.31 -24.12 18.31
N PRO A 9 19.73 -25.30 17.81
CA PRO A 9 19.20 -25.89 16.58
C PRO A 9 17.69 -26.15 16.67
N LEU A 10 17.19 -26.57 17.84
CA LEU A 10 15.76 -26.78 18.08
C LEU A 10 14.96 -25.47 18.02
N ALA A 11 15.52 -24.36 18.52
CA ALA A 11 14.86 -23.06 18.43
C ALA A 11 14.77 -22.59 16.98
N ALA A 12 15.85 -22.73 16.21
CA ALA A 12 15.86 -22.40 14.78
C ALA A 12 14.83 -23.22 13.99
N TRP A 13 14.77 -24.54 14.19
CA TRP A 13 13.76 -25.39 13.56
C TRP A 13 12.33 -25.11 14.04
N SER A 14 12.14 -24.71 15.29
CA SER A 14 10.83 -24.28 15.80
C SER A 14 10.34 -22.99 15.14
N ILE A 15 11.23 -22.03 14.89
CA ILE A 15 10.89 -20.79 14.19
C ILE A 15 10.49 -21.10 12.75
N VAL A 16 11.25 -21.96 12.06
CA VAL A 16 10.91 -22.40 10.69
C VAL A 16 9.58 -23.16 10.67
N SER A 17 9.30 -24.03 11.64
CA SER A 17 8.04 -24.78 11.68
C SER A 17 6.85 -23.88 11.99
N VAL A 18 7.00 -22.89 12.88
CA VAL A 18 5.97 -21.89 13.16
C VAL A 18 5.73 -21.01 11.94
N LEU A 19 6.77 -20.60 11.21
CA LEU A 19 6.62 -19.84 9.97
C LEU A 19 5.91 -20.66 8.88
N LEU A 20 6.26 -21.94 8.71
CA LEU A 20 5.58 -22.83 7.77
C LEU A 20 4.12 -23.08 8.16
N ALA A 21 3.85 -23.29 9.45
CA ALA A 21 2.49 -23.43 9.96
C ALA A 21 1.68 -22.15 9.78
N ALA A 22 2.27 -20.97 10.03
CA ALA A 22 1.64 -19.69 9.77
C ALA A 22 1.35 -19.47 8.28
N VAL A 23 2.27 -19.85 7.39
CA VAL A 23 2.04 -19.82 5.93
C VAL A 23 0.91 -20.78 5.55
N ALA A 24 0.88 -22.01 6.08
CA ALA A 24 -0.19 -22.95 5.82
C ALA A 24 -1.56 -22.44 6.31
N ILE A 25 -1.61 -21.89 7.53
CA ILE A 25 -2.82 -21.32 8.13
C ILE A 25 -3.31 -20.11 7.34
N THR A 26 -2.41 -19.22 6.90
CA THR A 26 -2.81 -18.04 6.11
C THR A 26 -3.32 -18.43 4.72
N VAL A 27 -2.72 -19.44 4.07
CA VAL A 27 -3.20 -19.99 2.79
C VAL A 27 -4.55 -20.69 2.94
N LEU A 28 -4.79 -21.36 4.07
CA LEU A 28 -6.01 -22.13 4.37
C LEU A 28 -6.99 -21.37 5.27
N TRP A 29 -6.76 -20.07 5.51
CA TRP A 29 -7.41 -19.31 6.59
C TRP A 29 -8.92 -19.41 6.59
N GLU A 30 -9.49 -19.35 5.40
CA GLU A 30 -10.93 -19.40 5.22
C GLU A 30 -11.54 -20.78 5.47
N LYS A 31 -10.80 -21.85 5.12
CA LYS A 31 -11.20 -23.23 5.48
C LYS A 31 -11.12 -23.42 6.99
N VAL A 32 -10.08 -22.88 7.62
CA VAL A 32 -9.89 -22.91 9.08
C VAL A 32 -11.00 -22.12 9.77
N LYS A 33 -11.30 -20.90 9.30
CA LYS A 33 -12.38 -20.05 9.82
C LYS A 33 -13.74 -20.74 9.71
N TRP A 34 -14.04 -21.33 8.55
CA TRP A 34 -15.26 -22.10 8.33
C TRP A 34 -15.37 -23.33 9.24
N TRP A 35 -14.29 -24.12 9.32
CA TRP A 35 -14.23 -25.30 10.20
C TRP A 35 -14.40 -24.92 11.67
N TRP A 36 -13.69 -23.88 12.12
CA TRP A 36 -13.75 -23.37 13.49
C TRP A 36 -15.15 -22.88 13.83
N PHE A 37 -15.76 -22.08 12.95
CA PHE A 37 -17.13 -21.58 13.12
C PHE A 37 -18.13 -22.74 13.25
N ASN A 38 -18.10 -23.70 12.32
CA ASN A 38 -19.01 -24.85 12.36
C ASN A 38 -18.82 -25.73 13.60
N THR A 39 -17.58 -25.86 14.09
CA THR A 39 -17.24 -26.59 15.31
C THR A 39 -17.84 -25.92 16.55
N TRP A 40 -17.70 -24.60 16.67
CA TRP A 40 -18.29 -23.82 17.76
C TRP A 40 -19.82 -23.76 17.73
N VAL A 41 -20.42 -23.65 16.54
CA VAL A 41 -21.89 -23.69 16.40
C VAL A 41 -22.46 -25.03 16.87
N SER A 42 -21.77 -26.13 16.55
CA SER A 42 -22.22 -27.50 16.84
C SER A 42 -21.90 -27.99 18.25
N PHE A 43 -21.17 -27.21 19.05
CA PHE A 43 -20.67 -27.68 20.34
C PHE A 43 -21.85 -27.94 21.31
N PRO A 44 -21.94 -29.14 21.93
CA PRO A 44 -23.18 -29.59 22.55
C PRO A 44 -23.59 -28.81 23.81
N VAL A 45 -22.63 -28.29 24.58
CA VAL A 45 -22.87 -27.67 25.90
C VAL A 45 -22.79 -26.15 25.86
N VAL A 46 -21.76 -25.59 25.21
CA VAL A 46 -21.46 -24.14 25.14
C VAL A 46 -21.67 -23.58 23.72
N GLY A 47 -22.09 -24.42 22.77
CA GLY A 47 -22.24 -24.00 21.38
C GLY A 47 -23.45 -23.12 21.14
N ARG A 48 -23.41 -22.37 20.03
CA ARG A 48 -24.45 -21.42 19.64
C ARG A 48 -25.83 -22.07 19.56
N ILE A 49 -25.94 -23.28 19.01
CA ILE A 49 -27.24 -24.00 18.92
C ILE A 49 -27.82 -24.27 20.31
N ALA A 50 -27.00 -24.65 21.29
CA ALA A 50 -27.48 -24.95 22.65
C ALA A 50 -27.94 -23.68 23.39
N ALA A 51 -27.26 -22.57 23.18
CA ALA A 51 -27.65 -21.28 23.73
C ALA A 51 -28.91 -20.72 23.06
N LEU A 52 -28.95 -20.68 21.72
CA LEU A 52 -30.05 -20.13 20.94
C LEU A 52 -31.33 -20.97 21.05
N SER A 53 -31.23 -22.29 21.29
CA SER A 53 -32.42 -23.13 21.51
C SER A 53 -33.18 -22.84 22.81
N ARG A 54 -32.62 -22.03 23.71
CA ARG A 54 -33.27 -21.63 24.97
C ARG A 54 -34.15 -20.39 24.82
N ASP A 55 -33.93 -19.60 23.78
CA ASP A 55 -34.70 -18.39 23.49
C ASP A 55 -35.71 -18.69 22.38
N ALA A 56 -36.94 -19.00 22.77
CA ALA A 56 -38.04 -19.35 21.88
C ALA A 56 -38.94 -18.14 21.54
N ASN A 57 -38.43 -16.92 21.68
CA ASN A 57 -39.19 -15.72 21.34
C ASN A 57 -39.23 -15.48 19.83
N GLU A 58 -40.40 -15.08 19.33
CA GLU A 58 -40.57 -14.59 17.96
C GLU A 58 -39.93 -13.21 17.81
N ASP A 59 -39.26 -12.97 16.69
CA ASP A 59 -38.66 -11.68 16.42
C ASP A 59 -39.74 -10.65 16.07
N SER A 60 -39.90 -9.64 16.94
CA SER A 60 -40.83 -8.51 16.74
C SER A 60 -40.65 -7.77 15.41
N SER A 61 -39.45 -7.82 14.82
CA SER A 61 -39.14 -7.12 13.57
C SER A 61 -39.44 -7.97 12.32
N TYR A 62 -39.55 -9.30 12.44
CA TYR A 62 -39.74 -10.22 11.31
C TYR A 62 -40.74 -11.34 11.66
N PRO A 63 -42.03 -11.14 11.34
CA PRO A 63 -43.08 -12.11 11.64
C PRO A 63 -42.77 -13.50 11.04
N GLY A 64 -42.89 -14.53 11.87
CA GLY A 64 -42.64 -15.93 11.51
C GLY A 64 -41.18 -16.37 11.53
N TRP A 65 -40.27 -15.61 12.16
CA TRP A 65 -38.91 -16.04 12.50
C TRP A 65 -38.69 -16.04 14.00
N PHE A 66 -38.08 -17.08 14.55
CA PHE A 66 -37.59 -17.04 15.93
C PHE A 66 -36.28 -16.26 16.01
N SER A 67 -36.08 -15.51 17.10
CA SER A 67 -34.85 -14.73 17.36
C SER A 67 -33.58 -15.60 17.21
N GLY A 68 -33.63 -16.83 17.74
CA GLY A 68 -32.54 -17.80 17.63
C GLY A 68 -32.23 -18.27 16.21
N GLU A 69 -33.27 -18.49 15.39
CA GLU A 69 -33.12 -18.89 13.99
C GLU A 69 -32.51 -17.77 13.16
N ARG A 70 -33.02 -16.55 13.31
CA ARG A 70 -32.53 -15.39 12.58
C ARG A 70 -31.06 -15.13 12.89
N THR A 71 -30.69 -15.17 14.17
CA THR A 71 -29.30 -14.98 14.61
C THR A 71 -28.38 -16.00 13.94
N LEU A 72 -28.76 -17.28 13.94
CA LEU A 72 -27.99 -18.34 13.29
C LEU A 72 -27.89 -18.10 11.77
N CYS A 73 -29.01 -17.81 11.12
CA CYS A 73 -29.04 -17.54 9.68
C CYS A 73 -28.23 -16.28 9.31
N GLN A 74 -28.21 -15.25 10.14
CA GLN A 74 -27.38 -14.05 9.94
C GLN A 74 -25.89 -14.36 10.06
N GLU A 75 -25.48 -15.15 11.06
CA GLU A 75 -24.09 -15.58 11.20
C GLU A 75 -23.63 -16.41 9.99
N TYR A 76 -24.48 -17.30 9.46
CA TYR A 76 -24.20 -18.05 8.23
C TYR A 76 -24.24 -17.18 6.96
N LYS A 77 -25.10 -16.13 6.89
CA LYS A 77 -25.13 -15.16 5.78
C LYS A 77 -23.76 -14.51 5.57
N ASN A 78 -23.01 -14.25 6.64
CA ASN A 78 -21.67 -13.64 6.55
C ASN A 78 -20.65 -14.51 5.78
N PHE A 79 -20.87 -15.82 5.69
CA PHE A 79 -20.02 -16.74 4.91
C PHE A 79 -20.50 -16.92 3.47
N VAL A 80 -21.67 -16.39 3.14
CA VAL A 80 -22.22 -16.40 1.80
C VAL A 80 -21.99 -15.05 1.14
N HIS A 81 -21.11 -15.02 0.15
CA HIS A 81 -21.10 -13.92 -0.81
C HIS A 81 -22.17 -14.22 -1.88
N VAL A 82 -23.38 -13.71 -1.67
CA VAL A 82 -24.40 -13.74 -2.71
C VAL A 82 -24.01 -12.72 -3.76
N GLN A 83 -23.53 -13.18 -4.91
CA GLN A 83 -23.36 -12.34 -6.07
C GLN A 83 -24.39 -12.70 -7.12
N ASP A 84 -24.96 -11.68 -7.79
CA ASP A 84 -25.83 -11.88 -8.95
C ASP A 84 -25.00 -12.34 -10.16
N GLU A 85 -25.59 -13.13 -11.06
CA GLU A 85 -24.92 -13.66 -12.25
C GLU A 85 -24.46 -12.52 -13.17
N HIS A 86 -25.33 -11.52 -13.33
CA HIS A 86 -25.03 -10.34 -14.13
C HIS A 86 -23.87 -9.54 -13.52
N ASP A 87 -23.92 -9.28 -12.22
CA ASP A 87 -22.91 -8.53 -11.47
C ASP A 87 -21.54 -9.25 -11.40
N PHE A 88 -21.55 -10.59 -11.41
CA PHE A 88 -20.34 -11.40 -11.56
C PHE A 88 -19.76 -11.26 -12.98
N ASN A 89 -20.60 -11.41 -14.00
CA ASN A 89 -20.17 -11.35 -15.39
C ASN A 89 -19.64 -9.95 -15.77
N GLU A 90 -20.25 -8.88 -15.28
CA GLU A 90 -19.75 -7.51 -15.48
C GLU A 90 -18.34 -7.34 -14.90
N LYS A 91 -18.05 -7.90 -13.71
CA LYS A 91 -16.70 -7.83 -13.13
C LYS A 91 -15.68 -8.65 -13.92
N VAL A 92 -16.09 -9.82 -14.43
CA VAL A 92 -15.24 -10.62 -15.34
C VAL A 92 -14.95 -9.85 -16.62
N THR A 93 -15.96 -9.20 -17.20
CA THR A 93 -15.81 -8.33 -18.38
C THR A 93 -14.88 -7.17 -18.09
N TYR A 94 -15.04 -6.50 -16.93
CA TYR A 94 -14.14 -5.42 -16.50
C TYR A 94 -12.69 -5.89 -16.44
N LEU A 95 -12.40 -7.01 -15.78
CA LEU A 95 -11.04 -7.55 -15.69
C LEU A 95 -10.49 -7.96 -17.05
N THR A 96 -11.33 -8.52 -17.92
CA THR A 96 -10.94 -8.94 -19.27
C THR A 96 -10.57 -7.73 -20.12
N LYS A 97 -11.40 -6.69 -20.13
CA LYS A 97 -11.14 -5.44 -20.86
C LYS A 97 -10.00 -4.62 -20.26
N ALA A 98 -9.81 -4.67 -18.95
CA ALA A 98 -8.64 -4.10 -18.27
C ALA A 98 -7.34 -4.89 -18.51
N GLY A 99 -7.41 -6.07 -19.14
CA GLY A 99 -6.25 -6.94 -19.37
C GLY A 99 -5.69 -7.60 -18.11
N ASP A 100 -6.48 -7.61 -17.04
CA ASP A 100 -6.15 -8.16 -15.72
C ASP A 100 -6.75 -9.57 -15.49
N ASN A 101 -7.43 -10.14 -16.48
CA ASN A 101 -8.01 -11.48 -16.37
C ASN A 101 -6.94 -12.54 -16.09
N GLY A 102 -7.20 -13.43 -15.14
CA GLY A 102 -6.25 -14.44 -14.67
C GLY A 102 -5.16 -13.93 -13.71
N ARG A 103 -5.07 -12.62 -13.47
CA ARG A 103 -4.16 -12.07 -12.44
C ARG A 103 -4.75 -12.22 -11.05
N LYS A 104 -3.87 -12.25 -10.04
CA LYS A 104 -4.24 -12.38 -8.63
C LYS A 104 -3.56 -11.27 -7.85
N ASN A 105 -4.21 -10.80 -6.79
CA ASN A 105 -3.58 -9.90 -5.83
C ASN A 105 -2.36 -10.59 -5.19
N THR A 106 -1.38 -9.81 -4.72
CA THR A 106 -0.19 -10.33 -4.05
C THR A 106 -0.62 -11.15 -2.83
N PRO A 107 -0.37 -12.48 -2.81
CA PRO A 107 -0.69 -13.30 -1.65
C PRO A 107 0.04 -12.79 -0.40
N GLY A 108 -0.63 -12.83 0.76
CA GLY A 108 -0.02 -12.37 2.02
C GLY A 108 1.28 -13.10 2.39
N TRP A 109 1.44 -14.36 1.98
CA TRP A 109 2.69 -15.11 2.22
C TRP A 109 3.86 -14.59 1.37
N ILE A 110 3.62 -14.02 0.19
CA ILE A 110 4.66 -13.39 -0.63
C ILE A 110 5.15 -12.12 0.06
N TRP A 111 4.22 -11.33 0.61
CA TRP A 111 4.58 -10.19 1.47
C TRP A 111 5.47 -10.62 2.63
N LEU A 112 5.11 -11.70 3.33
CA LEU A 112 5.93 -12.24 4.41
C LEU A 112 7.32 -12.66 3.93
N LEU A 113 7.41 -13.37 2.79
CA LEU A 113 8.68 -13.81 2.21
C LEU A 113 9.54 -12.61 1.82
N THR A 114 9.00 -11.64 1.07
CA THR A 114 9.74 -10.45 0.62
C THR A 114 10.23 -9.62 1.80
N VAL A 115 9.38 -9.35 2.79
CA VAL A 115 9.77 -8.62 4.00
C VAL A 115 10.84 -9.39 4.76
N SER A 116 10.72 -10.70 4.89
CA SER A 116 11.72 -11.52 5.58
C SER A 116 13.08 -11.50 4.86
N THR A 117 13.09 -11.64 3.53
CA THR A 117 14.33 -11.63 2.73
C THR A 117 15.03 -10.26 2.79
N VAL A 118 14.30 -9.16 2.61
CA VAL A 118 14.88 -7.81 2.68
C VAL A 118 15.28 -7.46 4.12
N PHE A 119 14.57 -7.98 5.13
CA PHE A 119 14.97 -7.82 6.52
C PHE A 119 16.29 -8.51 6.85
N VAL A 120 16.49 -9.78 6.42
CA VAL A 120 17.76 -10.50 6.61
C VAL A 120 18.92 -9.73 5.98
N GLU A 121 18.68 -9.13 4.83
CA GLU A 121 19.68 -8.30 4.17
C GLU A 121 19.93 -6.98 4.91
N ALA A 122 18.88 -6.29 5.36
CA ALA A 122 19.00 -5.07 6.13
C ALA A 122 19.76 -5.31 7.44
N LEU A 123 19.63 -6.48 8.06
CA LEU A 123 20.48 -6.88 9.20
C LEU A 123 21.96 -6.95 8.80
N GLY A 124 22.29 -7.45 7.60
CA GLY A 124 23.65 -7.41 7.06
C GLY A 124 24.22 -5.99 6.97
N PHE A 125 23.39 -5.01 6.62
CA PHE A 125 23.78 -3.60 6.60
C PHE A 125 23.83 -2.95 7.99
N SER A 126 22.94 -3.34 8.90
CA SER A 126 22.89 -2.80 10.26
C SER A 126 24.18 -3.02 11.03
N TYR A 127 24.83 -4.19 10.85
CA TYR A 127 26.10 -4.50 11.48
C TYR A 127 27.19 -3.49 11.08
N VAL A 128 27.21 -3.10 9.81
CA VAL A 128 28.16 -2.12 9.27
C VAL A 128 27.84 -0.71 9.77
N LEU A 129 26.56 -0.39 9.96
CA LEU A 129 26.12 0.94 10.37
C LEU A 129 26.24 1.18 11.88
N ALA A 130 26.30 0.13 12.72
CA ALA A 130 26.33 0.25 14.18
C ALA A 130 27.36 1.28 14.66
N GLY A 131 28.62 1.19 14.20
CA GLY A 131 29.69 2.12 14.59
C GLY A 131 29.51 3.57 14.13
N TYR A 132 28.62 3.84 13.18
CA TYR A 132 28.37 5.18 12.62
C TYR A 132 27.02 5.78 13.02
N THR A 133 26.12 4.99 13.59
CA THR A 133 24.73 5.39 13.81
C THR A 133 24.58 6.37 14.96
N ILE A 134 25.32 6.15 16.07
CA ILE A 134 25.32 7.04 17.23
C ILE A 134 26.76 7.13 17.77
N PRO A 135 27.60 8.04 17.22
CA PRO A 135 28.97 8.19 17.71
C PRO A 135 28.96 8.58 19.19
N GLY A 136 29.72 7.85 20.01
CA GLY A 136 29.81 8.08 21.46
C GLY A 136 28.78 7.36 22.34
N ALA A 137 27.82 6.62 21.75
CA ALA A 137 26.94 5.72 22.50
C ALA A 137 27.64 4.39 22.86
N SER A 138 27.10 3.66 23.82
CA SER A 138 27.55 2.30 24.13
C SER A 138 27.38 1.38 22.92
N GLU A 139 28.25 0.38 22.79
CA GLU A 139 28.23 -0.58 21.67
C GLU A 139 26.85 -1.25 21.51
N ASN A 140 26.21 -1.61 22.63
CA ASN A 140 24.87 -2.19 22.63
C ASN A 140 23.81 -1.22 22.07
N LEU A 141 23.88 0.06 22.42
CA LEU A 141 22.95 1.08 21.92
C LEU A 141 23.18 1.37 20.43
N GLN A 142 24.44 1.37 19.99
CA GLN A 142 24.83 1.49 18.58
C GLN A 142 24.27 0.33 17.74
N GLN A 143 24.43 -0.91 18.22
CA GLN A 143 23.91 -2.10 17.54
C GLN A 143 22.36 -2.08 17.47
N ASN A 144 21.69 -1.80 18.59
CA ASN A 144 20.23 -1.73 18.63
C ASN A 144 19.67 -0.60 17.76
N GLY A 145 20.31 0.57 17.76
CA GLY A 145 19.94 1.69 16.90
C GLY A 145 20.08 1.36 15.42
N ALA A 146 21.16 0.68 15.04
CA ALA A 146 21.36 0.25 13.66
C ALA A 146 20.35 -0.82 13.21
N TYR A 147 19.93 -1.74 14.08
CA TYR A 147 18.84 -2.66 13.79
C TYR A 147 17.52 -1.93 13.53
N GLY A 148 17.22 -0.90 14.32
CA GLY A 148 16.02 -0.07 14.14
C GLY A 148 16.00 0.67 12.80
N ILE A 149 17.11 1.32 12.43
CA ILE A 149 17.22 2.03 11.15
C ILE A 149 17.18 1.07 9.96
N ALA A 150 17.85 -0.07 10.06
CA ALA A 150 17.81 -1.09 9.02
C ALA A 150 16.39 -1.64 8.79
N PHE A 151 15.63 -1.88 9.87
CA PHE A 151 14.24 -2.28 9.76
C PHE A 151 13.39 -1.21 9.05
N LEU A 152 13.53 0.06 9.44
CA LEU A 152 12.81 1.16 8.81
C LEU A 152 13.10 1.27 7.31
N ILE A 153 14.38 1.21 6.93
CA ILE A 153 14.82 1.26 5.52
C ILE A 153 14.26 0.06 4.74
N SER A 154 14.28 -1.14 5.33
CA SER A 154 13.72 -2.36 4.73
C SER A 154 12.23 -2.21 4.40
N VAL A 155 11.41 -1.77 5.36
CA VAL A 155 9.96 -1.60 5.15
C VAL A 155 9.69 -0.60 4.01
N ILE A 156 10.42 0.51 4.00
CA ILE A 156 10.28 1.53 2.95
C ILE A 156 10.68 0.94 1.59
N LEU A 157 11.83 0.29 1.48
CA LEU A 157 12.31 -0.31 0.23
C LEU A 157 11.35 -1.36 -0.33
N VAL A 158 10.80 -2.23 0.52
CA VAL A 158 9.82 -3.24 0.09
C VAL A 158 8.56 -2.57 -0.47
N ALA A 159 8.06 -1.52 0.19
CA ALA A 159 6.89 -0.80 -0.30
C ALA A 159 7.15 -0.12 -1.66
N PHE A 160 8.26 0.62 -1.78
CA PHE A 160 8.62 1.32 -3.02
C PHE A 160 8.88 0.36 -4.17
N THR A 161 9.63 -0.73 -3.96
CA THR A 161 9.88 -1.74 -5.01
C THR A 161 8.60 -2.43 -5.47
N HIS A 162 7.68 -2.74 -4.56
CA HIS A 162 6.38 -3.30 -4.92
C HIS A 162 5.54 -2.33 -5.75
N PHE A 163 5.45 -1.06 -5.33
CA PHE A 163 4.71 -0.04 -6.08
C PHE A 163 5.34 0.31 -7.42
N ALA A 164 6.67 0.33 -7.52
CA ALA A 164 7.37 0.47 -8.79
C ALA A 164 7.02 -0.66 -9.75
N GLY A 165 6.96 -1.91 -9.27
CA GLY A 165 6.50 -3.05 -10.08
C GLY A 165 5.08 -2.88 -10.60
N HIS A 166 4.15 -2.41 -9.76
CA HIS A 166 2.77 -2.10 -10.15
C HIS A 166 2.73 -1.02 -11.24
N GLU A 167 3.46 0.07 -11.06
CA GLU A 167 3.50 1.18 -12.01
C GLU A 167 4.09 0.74 -13.36
N LEU A 168 5.21 -0.02 -13.36
CA LEU A 168 5.81 -0.57 -14.57
C LEU A 168 4.84 -1.45 -15.36
N TYR A 169 4.06 -2.28 -14.68
CA TYR A 169 3.05 -3.11 -15.32
C TYR A 169 1.96 -2.25 -15.98
N LYS A 170 1.36 -1.34 -15.21
CA LYS A 170 0.32 -0.43 -15.69
C LYS A 170 0.80 0.37 -16.91
N SER A 171 1.98 0.98 -16.81
CA SER A 171 2.56 1.79 -17.87
C SER A 171 2.98 0.98 -19.09
N GLY A 172 3.45 -0.25 -18.90
CA GLY A 172 3.70 -1.19 -19.99
C GLY A 172 2.44 -1.53 -20.79
N ARG A 173 1.30 -1.72 -20.11
CA ARG A 173 -0.01 -1.97 -20.75
C ARG A 173 -0.48 -0.76 -21.56
N ILE A 174 -0.39 0.45 -21.00
CA ILE A 174 -0.73 1.69 -21.71
C ILE A 174 0.17 1.88 -22.94
N LYS A 175 1.46 1.59 -22.84
CA LYS A 175 2.40 1.68 -23.96
C LYS A 175 2.05 0.71 -25.08
N ASN A 176 1.69 -0.53 -24.75
CA ASN A 176 1.26 -1.52 -25.74
C ASN A 176 -0.06 -1.12 -26.42
N ALA A 177 -1.06 -0.66 -25.67
CA ALA A 177 -2.31 -0.15 -26.25
C ALA A 177 -2.07 1.08 -27.15
N ARG A 178 -1.16 1.98 -26.77
CA ARG A 178 -0.76 3.09 -27.63
C ARG A 178 -0.07 2.63 -28.91
N ARG A 179 0.74 1.57 -28.85
CA ARG A 179 1.35 0.98 -30.04
C ARG A 179 0.28 0.40 -30.98
N GLU A 180 -0.65 -0.39 -30.45
CA GLU A 180 -1.79 -0.92 -31.22
C GLU A 180 -2.63 0.20 -31.86
N TRP A 181 -2.88 1.29 -31.13
CA TRP A 181 -3.57 2.47 -31.65
C TRP A 181 -2.83 3.17 -32.79
N ILE A 182 -1.49 3.22 -32.73
CA ILE A 182 -0.66 3.76 -33.81
C ILE A 182 -0.69 2.83 -35.04
N GLU A 183 -0.64 1.51 -34.82
CA GLU A 183 -0.73 0.49 -35.88
C GLU A 183 -2.10 0.53 -36.59
N ASP A 184 -3.18 0.76 -35.85
CA ASP A 184 -4.54 0.96 -36.37
C ASP A 184 -4.74 2.36 -37.01
N LYS A 185 -3.65 3.08 -37.30
CA LYS A 185 -3.65 4.40 -37.94
C LYS A 185 -4.49 5.44 -37.20
N ARG A 186 -4.69 5.26 -35.90
CA ARG A 186 -5.45 6.17 -35.02
C ARG A 186 -6.88 6.44 -35.51
N ARG A 187 -7.52 5.41 -36.09
CA ARG A 187 -8.91 5.51 -36.59
C ARG A 187 -9.88 5.95 -35.50
N GLU A 188 -9.73 5.40 -34.29
CA GLU A 188 -10.55 5.75 -33.13
C GLU A 188 -9.74 6.51 -32.07
N LYS A 189 -10.44 7.14 -31.12
CA LYS A 189 -9.79 7.80 -29.97
C LYS A 189 -9.20 6.75 -29.03
N LEU A 190 -7.96 6.95 -28.58
CA LEU A 190 -7.30 6.08 -27.60
C LEU A 190 -8.02 6.07 -26.23
N PHE A 191 -8.68 7.17 -25.87
CA PHE A 191 -9.39 7.32 -24.60
C PHE A 191 -10.67 8.10 -24.83
N THR A 192 -11.79 7.56 -24.37
CA THR A 192 -13.12 8.18 -24.50
C THR A 192 -13.73 8.56 -23.16
N GLY A 193 -13.25 7.99 -22.06
CA GLY A 193 -13.60 8.37 -20.70
C GLY A 193 -13.34 7.24 -19.71
N THR A 194 -13.29 7.56 -18.42
CA THR A 194 -13.11 6.54 -17.38
C THR A 194 -14.40 5.75 -17.17
N ILE A 195 -14.32 4.43 -17.29
CA ILE A 195 -15.43 3.49 -17.01
C ILE A 195 -15.13 2.82 -15.66
N PRO A 196 -15.72 3.30 -14.55
CA PRO A 196 -15.59 2.65 -13.25
C PRO A 196 -16.42 1.37 -13.18
N LEU A 197 -16.21 0.59 -12.13
CA LEU A 197 -16.91 -0.68 -11.91
C LEU A 197 -18.44 -0.52 -11.75
N ALA A 198 -18.89 0.65 -11.29
CA ALA A 198 -20.30 0.95 -11.05
C ALA A 198 -21.09 1.31 -12.33
N ARG A 199 -20.41 1.49 -13.47
CA ARG A 199 -21.05 1.74 -14.76
C ARG A 199 -21.17 0.44 -15.55
N ASP A 200 -22.21 0.37 -16.38
CA ASP A 200 -22.42 -0.73 -17.31
C ASP A 200 -21.18 -0.92 -18.21
N GLN A 201 -20.68 -2.15 -18.25
CA GLN A 201 -19.47 -2.51 -18.97
C GLN A 201 -19.66 -2.60 -20.48
N SER A 202 -20.89 -2.58 -20.99
CA SER A 202 -21.20 -2.65 -22.42
C SER A 202 -21.00 -1.33 -23.19
N GLN A 203 -20.82 -0.21 -22.47
CA GLN A 203 -20.73 1.14 -23.07
C GLN A 203 -19.62 1.31 -24.10
N ASP A 204 -18.58 0.47 -24.05
CA ASP A 204 -17.45 0.50 -24.98
C ASP A 204 -17.25 -0.79 -25.77
N ASP A 205 -18.25 -1.68 -25.82
CA ASP A 205 -18.20 -2.92 -26.61
C ASP A 205 -17.92 -2.68 -28.10
N GLY A 206 -18.45 -1.58 -28.64
CA GLY A 206 -18.23 -1.17 -30.04
C GLY A 206 -16.87 -0.54 -30.32
N MET A 207 -16.05 -0.28 -29.29
CA MET A 207 -14.74 0.37 -29.44
C MET A 207 -13.61 -0.68 -29.54
N PRO A 208 -12.47 -0.34 -30.16
CA PRO A 208 -11.30 -1.22 -30.20
C PRO A 208 -10.76 -1.59 -28.82
N SER A 209 -10.08 -2.74 -28.73
CA SER A 209 -9.51 -3.27 -27.48
C SER A 209 -8.57 -2.29 -26.77
N TYR A 210 -7.79 -1.50 -27.52
CA TYR A 210 -6.88 -0.50 -26.95
C TYR A 210 -7.64 0.63 -26.23
N THR A 211 -8.80 1.05 -26.75
CA THR A 211 -9.64 2.08 -26.14
C THR A 211 -10.35 1.53 -24.91
N GLN A 212 -10.86 0.30 -24.99
CA GLN A 212 -11.46 -0.39 -23.84
C GLN A 212 -10.47 -0.53 -22.67
N LEU A 213 -9.21 -0.83 -22.96
CA LEU A 213 -8.14 -0.89 -21.96
C LEU A 213 -7.89 0.48 -21.34
N CYS A 214 -7.66 1.50 -22.16
CA CYS A 214 -7.35 2.85 -21.69
C CYS A 214 -8.50 3.50 -20.90
N ASN A 215 -9.76 3.16 -21.19
CA ASN A 215 -10.92 3.61 -20.40
C ASN A 215 -10.96 3.05 -18.96
N ARG A 216 -10.22 1.98 -18.67
CA ARG A 216 -10.15 1.34 -17.34
C ARG A 216 -8.81 1.55 -16.63
N VAL A 217 -7.74 1.72 -17.41
CA VAL A 217 -6.35 1.82 -16.94
C VAL A 217 -5.84 3.28 -16.94
N GLY A 218 -6.37 4.12 -17.82
CA GLY A 218 -5.90 5.48 -18.09
C GLY A 218 -5.09 5.59 -19.39
N ALA A 219 -4.89 6.82 -19.86
CA ALA A 219 -4.31 7.13 -21.18
C ALA A 219 -2.80 7.42 -21.18
N HIS A 220 -2.23 7.73 -20.01
CA HIS A 220 -0.86 8.21 -19.88
C HIS A 220 -0.02 7.25 -19.01
N PRO A 221 1.12 6.75 -19.51
CA PRO A 221 2.04 5.97 -18.70
C PRO A 221 2.74 6.88 -17.68
N GLY A 222 2.79 6.45 -16.42
CA GLY A 222 3.55 7.07 -15.34
C GLY A 222 4.80 6.25 -15.01
N TYR A 223 5.92 6.90 -14.71
CA TYR A 223 7.15 6.22 -14.27
C TYR A 223 7.76 6.89 -13.04
N VAL A 224 6.96 7.69 -12.31
CA VAL A 224 7.45 8.53 -11.23
C VAL A 224 7.92 7.66 -10.07
N VAL A 225 7.13 6.67 -9.68
CA VAL A 225 7.45 5.77 -8.57
C VAL A 225 8.61 4.85 -8.94
N SER A 226 8.65 4.39 -10.19
CA SER A 226 9.67 3.51 -10.74
C SER A 226 11.04 4.20 -10.79
N ILE A 227 11.07 5.45 -11.28
CA ILE A 227 12.30 6.26 -11.33
C ILE A 227 12.73 6.62 -9.91
N ALA A 228 11.81 7.06 -9.03
CA ALA A 228 12.13 7.36 -7.64
C ALA A 228 12.71 6.14 -6.91
N THR A 229 12.14 4.96 -7.13
CA THR A 229 12.63 3.71 -6.54
C THR A 229 14.03 3.37 -7.06
N LEU A 230 14.28 3.50 -8.37
CA LEU A 230 15.61 3.28 -8.94
C LEU A 230 16.65 4.21 -8.30
N VAL A 231 16.34 5.50 -8.16
CA VAL A 231 17.22 6.48 -7.52
C VAL A 231 17.48 6.12 -6.05
N ILE A 232 16.43 5.79 -5.28
CA ILE A 232 16.54 5.38 -3.87
C ILE A 232 17.45 4.15 -3.73
N VAL A 233 17.24 3.12 -4.56
CA VAL A 233 18.04 1.89 -4.52
C VAL A 233 19.50 2.18 -4.84
N LEU A 234 19.78 2.99 -5.86
CA LEU A 234 21.17 3.35 -6.23
C LEU A 234 21.85 4.19 -5.15
N VAL A 235 21.13 5.15 -4.55
CA VAL A 235 21.65 5.99 -3.46
C VAL A 235 21.95 5.13 -2.23
N ILE A 236 21.03 4.26 -1.82
CA ILE A 236 21.24 3.37 -0.66
C ILE A 236 22.37 2.38 -0.93
N ALA A 237 22.41 1.76 -2.12
CA ALA A 237 23.48 0.83 -2.48
C ALA A 237 24.84 1.52 -2.48
N GLY A 238 24.94 2.72 -3.05
CA GLY A 238 26.16 3.52 -3.07
C GLY A 238 26.60 3.93 -1.67
N PHE A 239 25.68 4.47 -0.86
CA PHE A 239 25.95 4.89 0.52
C PHE A 239 26.36 3.70 1.39
N ALA A 240 25.65 2.58 1.30
CA ALA A 240 25.97 1.37 2.05
C ALA A 240 27.35 0.82 1.68
N THR A 241 27.69 0.79 0.38
CA THR A 241 29.02 0.35 -0.09
C THR A 241 30.11 1.30 0.41
N TYR A 242 29.87 2.61 0.37
CA TYR A 242 30.81 3.62 0.85
C TYR A 242 31.07 3.50 2.35
N VAL A 243 30.03 3.47 3.19
CA VAL A 243 30.17 3.34 4.65
C VAL A 243 30.90 2.05 4.98
N ARG A 244 30.62 0.96 4.26
CA ARG A 244 31.30 -0.32 4.44
C ARG A 244 32.79 -0.27 4.07
N GLY A 245 33.14 0.42 2.99
CA GLY A 245 34.53 0.71 2.64
C GLY A 245 35.25 1.49 3.73
N GLN A 246 34.58 2.51 4.30
CA GLN A 246 35.12 3.30 5.41
C GLN A 246 35.29 2.51 6.72
N VAL A 247 34.37 1.58 7.03
CA VAL A 247 34.53 0.65 8.17
C VAL A 247 35.77 -0.21 7.98
N LEU A 248 35.92 -0.81 6.79
CA LEU A 248 37.04 -1.67 6.45
C LEU A 248 38.37 -0.91 6.56
N GLU A 249 38.47 0.28 5.96
CA GLU A 249 39.68 1.12 6.06
C GLU A 249 40.04 1.47 7.50
N LYS A 250 39.05 1.76 8.36
CA LYS A 250 39.29 1.99 9.79
C LYS A 250 39.78 0.74 10.52
N GLU A 251 39.19 -0.42 10.27
CA GLU A 251 39.61 -1.68 10.88
C GLU A 251 41.04 -2.05 10.47
N LEU A 252 41.40 -1.84 9.20
CA LEU A 252 42.76 -2.07 8.72
C LEU A 252 43.76 -1.08 9.28
N ALA A 253 43.44 0.22 9.32
CA ALA A 253 44.30 1.23 9.91
C ALA A 253 44.54 0.94 11.40
N HIS A 254 43.50 0.51 12.13
CA HIS A 254 43.63 0.06 13.51
C HIS A 254 44.58 -1.14 13.62
N ARG A 255 44.40 -2.19 12.82
CA ARG A 255 45.29 -3.36 12.80
C ARG A 255 46.76 -2.99 12.55
N VAL A 256 47.03 -2.18 11.52
CA VAL A 256 48.40 -1.73 11.21
C VAL A 256 48.98 -0.94 12.38
N SER A 257 48.19 -0.06 13.01
CA SER A 257 48.65 0.71 14.17
C SER A 257 48.96 -0.17 15.38
N THR A 258 48.14 -1.20 15.65
CA THR A 258 48.35 -2.14 16.74
C THR A 258 49.60 -2.98 16.51
N VAL A 259 49.77 -3.55 15.32
CA VAL A 259 50.97 -4.34 14.96
C VAL A 259 52.23 -3.46 15.01
N SER A 260 52.14 -2.22 14.50
CA SER A 260 53.28 -1.28 14.56
C SER A 260 53.64 -0.93 16.00
N ALA A 261 52.65 -0.72 16.87
CA ALA A 261 52.86 -0.44 18.29
C ALA A 261 53.45 -1.65 19.04
N GLU A 262 53.05 -2.87 18.68
CA GLU A 262 53.59 -4.11 19.24
C GLU A 262 55.04 -4.32 18.81
N ILE A 263 55.39 -4.07 17.55
CA ILE A 263 56.79 -4.08 17.06
C ILE A 263 57.62 -3.02 17.81
N ASP A 264 57.08 -1.81 18.00
CA ASP A 264 57.73 -0.72 18.73
C ASP A 264 57.85 -0.97 20.24
N HIS A 265 56.97 -1.79 20.81
CA HIS A 265 57.04 -2.23 22.21
C HIS A 265 58.05 -3.37 22.39
N ASN A 266 58.04 -4.35 21.50
CA ASN A 266 58.95 -5.50 21.54
C ASN A 266 60.40 -5.10 21.25
N SER A 267 60.62 -4.15 20.34
CA SER A 267 61.95 -3.58 20.08
C SER A 267 62.51 -2.81 21.28
N ARG A 268 61.66 -2.07 22.02
CA ARG A 268 62.04 -1.41 23.27
C ARG A 268 62.30 -2.40 24.41
N ALA A 269 61.46 -3.42 24.55
CA ALA A 269 61.63 -4.47 25.54
C ALA A 269 62.91 -5.30 25.30
N ALA A 270 63.24 -5.58 24.04
CA ALA A 270 64.49 -6.27 23.66
C ALA A 270 65.74 -5.41 23.94
N SER A 271 65.64 -4.08 23.85
CA SER A 271 66.75 -3.16 24.18
C SER A 271 67.00 -2.99 25.69
N ASP A 272 66.01 -3.30 26.54
CA ASP A 272 66.07 -3.14 28.01
C ASP A 272 66.31 -4.48 28.75
N SER A 273 66.27 -5.61 28.03
CA SER A 273 66.52 -6.94 28.60
C SER A 273 68.00 -7.28 28.51
N LEU A 274 68.69 -7.33 29.65
CA LEU A 274 70.09 -7.78 29.80
C LEU A 274 70.26 -9.32 29.68
N ASP A 275 69.45 -9.99 28.85
CA ASP A 275 69.51 -11.44 28.72
C ASP A 275 70.48 -11.84 27.59
N MET A 276 71.68 -12.27 27.98
CA MET A 276 72.84 -12.62 27.14
C MET A 276 72.67 -13.96 26.37
N GLN A 277 71.47 -14.24 25.86
CA GLN A 277 71.20 -15.44 25.03
C GLN A 277 70.57 -15.13 23.67
N GLN A 278 70.24 -13.88 23.37
CA GLN A 278 69.86 -13.44 22.03
C GLN A 278 70.95 -12.56 21.43
N VAL A 279 71.49 -13.00 20.29
CA VAL A 279 72.40 -12.20 19.46
C VAL A 279 71.67 -10.91 19.08
N ALA A 280 72.01 -9.80 19.75
CA ALA A 280 71.49 -8.49 19.42
C ALA A 280 71.99 -8.10 18.03
N LEU A 281 71.05 -7.90 17.09
CA LEU A 281 71.36 -7.34 15.79
C LEU A 281 71.96 -5.94 15.97
N PRO A 282 72.96 -5.52 15.16
CA PRO A 282 73.44 -4.15 15.15
C PRO A 282 72.27 -3.17 14.98
N ASP A 283 72.31 -2.01 15.63
CA ASP A 283 71.18 -1.05 15.69
C ASP A 283 70.62 -0.68 14.30
N ALA A 284 71.48 -0.58 13.29
CA ALA A 284 71.08 -0.30 11.91
C ALA A 284 70.28 -1.45 11.27
N ASP A 285 70.63 -2.69 11.57
CA ASP A 285 69.95 -3.89 11.06
C ASP A 285 68.64 -4.15 11.80
N ALA A 286 68.58 -3.82 13.10
CA ALA A 286 67.34 -3.89 13.89
C ALA A 286 66.30 -2.87 13.42
N VAL A 287 66.71 -1.64 13.11
CA VAL A 287 65.82 -0.62 12.52
C VAL A 287 65.35 -1.04 11.13
N SER A 288 66.25 -1.53 10.28
CA SER A 288 65.90 -2.04 8.95
C SER A 288 64.90 -3.21 9.01
N ASN A 289 65.06 -4.12 9.97
CA ASN A 289 64.14 -5.24 10.16
C ASN A 289 62.77 -4.78 10.67
N ASN A 290 62.71 -3.87 11.64
CA ASN A 290 61.45 -3.30 12.13
C ASN A 290 60.70 -2.52 11.03
N ASP A 291 61.42 -1.79 10.18
CA ASP A 291 60.83 -1.08 9.04
C ASP A 291 60.33 -2.04 7.96
N ALA A 292 61.05 -3.15 7.73
CA ALA A 292 60.59 -4.22 6.85
C ALA A 292 59.31 -4.89 7.39
N ASP A 293 59.25 -5.20 8.69
CA ASP A 293 58.08 -5.81 9.32
C ASP A 293 56.86 -4.87 9.32
N LYS A 294 57.06 -3.58 9.58
CA LYS A 294 56.01 -2.55 9.43
C LYS A 294 55.52 -2.44 8.00
N LYS A 295 56.41 -2.54 7.02
CA LYS A 295 56.06 -2.52 5.59
C LYS A 295 55.28 -3.76 5.19
N VAL A 296 55.65 -4.95 5.67
CA VAL A 296 54.91 -6.18 5.44
C VAL A 296 53.50 -6.08 6.03
N ALA A 297 53.36 -5.58 7.27
CA ALA A 297 52.04 -5.37 7.88
C ALA A 297 51.16 -4.38 7.10
N ALA A 298 51.77 -3.31 6.56
CA ALA A 298 51.06 -2.34 5.72
C ALA A 298 50.67 -2.91 4.35
N ASP A 299 51.53 -3.72 3.74
CA ASP A 299 51.26 -4.38 2.46
C ASP A 299 50.20 -5.49 2.60
N GLU A 300 50.25 -6.27 3.68
CA GLU A 300 49.24 -7.28 4.02
C GLU A 300 47.87 -6.63 4.26
N ALA A 301 47.82 -5.55 5.04
CA ALA A 301 46.62 -4.73 5.19
C ALA A 301 46.13 -4.22 3.82
N LYS A 302 46.99 -3.67 2.97
CA LYS A 302 46.56 -3.18 1.66
C LYS A 302 45.98 -4.28 0.75
N ILE A 303 46.52 -5.49 0.83
CA ILE A 303 46.00 -6.67 0.10
C ILE A 303 44.64 -7.09 0.66
N ASP A 304 44.51 -7.19 1.98
CA ASP A 304 43.24 -7.51 2.66
C ASP A 304 42.17 -6.46 2.39
N GLY A 305 42.57 -5.20 2.32
CA GLY A 305 41.69 -4.09 1.94
C GLY A 305 41.10 -4.30 0.56
N ARG A 306 41.94 -4.60 -0.45
CA ARG A 306 41.46 -4.89 -1.81
C ARG A 306 40.54 -6.12 -1.85
N GLY A 307 40.83 -7.16 -1.08
CA GLY A 307 39.96 -8.33 -0.93
C GLY A 307 38.61 -7.99 -0.31
N GLY A 308 38.60 -7.18 0.75
CA GLY A 308 37.40 -6.70 1.43
C GLY A 308 36.48 -5.90 0.50
N TRP A 309 37.04 -4.97 -0.28
CA TRP A 309 36.28 -4.20 -1.28
C TRP A 309 35.58 -5.10 -2.31
N ALA A 310 36.21 -6.18 -2.77
CA ALA A 310 35.59 -7.12 -3.70
C ALA A 310 34.36 -7.81 -3.09
N THR A 311 34.44 -8.23 -1.82
CA THR A 311 33.30 -8.86 -1.13
C THR A 311 32.13 -7.90 -0.94
N PHE A 312 32.40 -6.61 -0.73
CA PHE A 312 31.37 -5.59 -0.58
C PHE A 312 30.65 -5.30 -1.89
N ILE A 313 31.38 -5.27 -3.01
CA ILE A 313 30.78 -5.13 -4.34
C ILE A 313 29.83 -6.30 -4.63
N ILE A 314 30.23 -7.53 -4.29
CA ILE A 314 29.37 -8.71 -4.46
C ILE A 314 28.08 -8.56 -3.64
N LEU A 315 28.18 -8.12 -2.38
CA LEU A 315 27.01 -7.91 -1.53
C LEU A 315 26.11 -6.78 -2.05
N ALA A 316 26.67 -5.71 -2.60
CA ALA A 316 25.90 -4.64 -3.23
C ALA A 316 25.14 -5.13 -4.49
N VAL A 317 25.74 -6.02 -5.29
CA VAL A 317 25.06 -6.65 -6.44
C VAL A 317 23.91 -7.54 -5.97
N VAL A 318 24.10 -8.32 -4.91
CA VAL A 318 23.03 -9.14 -4.31
C VAL A 318 21.87 -8.26 -3.83
N PHE A 319 22.17 -7.11 -3.22
CA PHE A 319 21.16 -6.12 -2.83
C PHE A 319 20.34 -5.63 -4.01
N VAL A 320 20.98 -5.17 -5.07
CA VAL A 320 20.27 -4.72 -6.28
C VAL A 320 19.41 -5.85 -6.86
N PHE A 321 19.89 -7.09 -6.82
CA PHE A 321 19.13 -8.26 -7.27
C PHE A 321 17.89 -8.53 -6.40
N LEU A 322 17.98 -8.40 -5.09
CA LEU A 322 16.84 -8.54 -4.18
C LEU A 322 15.82 -7.41 -4.39
N GLN A 323 16.27 -6.18 -4.62
CA GLN A 323 15.37 -5.07 -4.98
C GLN A 323 14.65 -5.34 -6.31
N LEU A 324 15.36 -5.93 -7.30
CA LEU A 324 14.76 -6.33 -8.57
C LEU A 324 13.70 -7.42 -8.38
N LEU A 325 13.91 -8.39 -7.49
CA LEU A 325 12.88 -9.37 -7.14
C LEU A 325 11.64 -8.71 -6.52
N GLY A 326 11.81 -7.70 -5.66
CA GLY A 326 10.71 -6.89 -5.13
C GLY A 326 9.88 -6.24 -6.24
N VAL A 327 10.56 -5.65 -7.23
CA VAL A 327 9.92 -5.07 -8.42
C VAL A 327 9.23 -6.12 -9.28
N ILE A 328 9.85 -7.30 -9.48
CA ILE A 328 9.25 -8.42 -10.23
C ILE A 328 7.97 -8.90 -9.54
N PHE A 329 7.96 -8.99 -8.21
CA PHE A 329 6.78 -9.38 -7.45
C PHE A 329 5.67 -8.34 -7.58
N GLY A 330 5.99 -7.04 -7.46
CA GLY A 330 5.04 -5.99 -7.80
C GLY A 330 4.51 -6.14 -9.23
N TYR A 331 5.39 -6.30 -10.21
CA TYR A 331 5.01 -6.44 -11.62
C TYR A 331 4.12 -7.66 -11.88
N ARG A 332 4.33 -8.78 -11.17
CA ARG A 332 3.58 -10.03 -11.36
C ARG A 332 2.20 -10.02 -10.71
N TRP A 333 2.05 -9.37 -9.55
CA TRP A 333 0.82 -9.39 -8.77
C TRP A 333 0.06 -8.05 -8.74
N GLY A 334 0.57 -7.02 -9.41
CA GLY A 334 -0.13 -5.75 -9.59
C GLY A 334 -1.31 -5.85 -10.55
N PHE A 335 -2.26 -4.93 -10.43
CA PHE A 335 -3.35 -4.76 -11.38
C PHE A 335 -3.15 -3.48 -12.18
N ALA A 336 -3.56 -3.46 -13.45
CA ALA A 336 -3.48 -2.28 -14.30
C ALA A 336 -4.71 -1.37 -14.14
N GLY A 337 -5.91 -1.95 -14.09
CA GLY A 337 -7.15 -1.20 -14.01
C GLY A 337 -7.38 -0.54 -12.65
N GLU A 338 -7.98 0.66 -12.65
CA GLU A 338 -8.21 1.45 -11.43
C GLU A 338 -9.06 0.72 -10.39
N ASN A 339 -10.06 -0.04 -10.83
CA ASN A 339 -10.96 -0.81 -9.96
C ASN A 339 -10.74 -2.33 -10.07
N SER A 340 -9.66 -2.79 -10.71
CA SER A 340 -9.41 -4.22 -10.93
C SER A 340 -9.19 -4.98 -9.63
N ALA A 341 -8.49 -4.39 -8.66
CA ALA A 341 -8.29 -5.01 -7.34
C ALA A 341 -9.63 -5.20 -6.60
N GLN A 342 -10.52 -4.21 -6.69
CA GLN A 342 -11.84 -4.25 -6.05
C GLN A 342 -12.77 -5.25 -6.76
N ALA A 343 -12.77 -5.26 -8.10
CA ALA A 343 -13.51 -6.23 -8.89
C ALA A 343 -13.07 -7.67 -8.58
N PHE A 344 -11.75 -7.90 -8.51
CA PHE A 344 -11.17 -9.18 -8.15
C PHE A 344 -11.55 -9.62 -6.72
N ALA A 345 -11.48 -8.71 -5.75
CA ALA A 345 -11.89 -8.98 -4.38
C ALA A 345 -13.38 -9.32 -4.27
N ALA A 346 -14.23 -8.55 -4.96
CA ALA A 346 -15.68 -8.76 -4.97
C ALA A 346 -16.09 -10.08 -5.65
N MET A 347 -15.34 -10.57 -6.64
CA MET A 347 -15.55 -11.90 -7.24
C MET A 347 -15.01 -13.06 -6.38
N GLY A 348 -14.56 -12.79 -5.16
CA GLY A 348 -14.03 -13.82 -4.26
C GLY A 348 -12.55 -14.12 -4.47
N GLY A 349 -11.75 -13.16 -4.94
CA GLY A 349 -10.28 -13.24 -4.91
C GLY A 349 -9.69 -14.34 -5.80
N GLY A 350 -10.31 -14.63 -6.94
CA GLY A 350 -9.84 -15.65 -7.89
C GLY A 350 -10.14 -17.09 -7.49
N ARG A 351 -11.06 -17.29 -6.53
CA ARG A 351 -11.58 -18.60 -6.11
C ARG A 351 -12.50 -19.25 -7.13
N TYR A 352 -13.23 -18.44 -7.87
CA TYR A 352 -14.26 -18.89 -8.78
C TYR A 352 -13.88 -18.46 -10.20
N ALA A 353 -13.68 -19.43 -11.08
CA ALA A 353 -13.44 -19.18 -12.50
C ALA A 353 -14.76 -18.90 -13.26
N THR A 354 -15.87 -19.42 -12.75
CA THR A 354 -17.20 -19.32 -13.34
C THR A 354 -18.25 -19.06 -12.27
N TYR A 355 -19.37 -18.47 -12.68
CA TYR A 355 -20.52 -18.27 -11.80
C TYR A 355 -21.09 -19.61 -11.26
N SER A 356 -21.01 -20.69 -12.05
CA SER A 356 -21.42 -22.03 -11.60
C SER A 356 -20.65 -22.50 -10.36
N ALA A 357 -19.34 -22.19 -10.27
CA ALA A 357 -18.52 -22.53 -9.11
C ALA A 357 -18.90 -21.70 -7.86
N VAL A 358 -19.26 -20.42 -8.05
CA VAL A 358 -19.82 -19.58 -6.98
C VAL A 358 -21.11 -20.20 -6.45
N ARG A 359 -22.00 -20.59 -7.38
CA ARG A 359 -23.30 -21.18 -7.05
C ARG A 359 -23.18 -22.51 -6.32
N GLU A 360 -22.23 -23.37 -6.73
CA GLU A 360 -21.99 -24.64 -6.06
C GLU A 360 -21.43 -24.46 -4.65
N HIS A 361 -20.51 -23.51 -4.47
CA HIS A 361 -20.00 -23.15 -3.15
C HIS A 361 -21.11 -22.60 -2.24
N TYR A 362 -21.96 -21.73 -2.77
CA TYR A 362 -23.15 -21.27 -2.06
C TYR A 362 -24.07 -22.42 -1.66
N ARG A 363 -24.35 -23.37 -2.57
CA ARG A 363 -25.18 -24.53 -2.26
C ARG A 363 -24.62 -25.33 -1.09
N ARG A 364 -23.32 -25.63 -1.09
CA ARG A 364 -22.67 -26.35 0.03
C ARG A 364 -22.83 -25.64 1.38
N ILE A 365 -22.67 -24.32 1.39
CA ILE A 365 -22.85 -23.51 2.61
C ILE A 365 -24.33 -23.47 3.02
N ALA A 366 -25.24 -23.30 2.07
CA ALA A 366 -26.67 -23.28 2.34
C ALA A 366 -27.17 -24.62 2.88
N ASP A 367 -26.68 -25.74 2.35
CA ASP A 367 -27.08 -27.08 2.78
C ASP A 367 -26.55 -27.40 4.19
N THR A 368 -25.32 -26.96 4.50
CA THR A 368 -24.77 -27.09 5.87
C THR A 368 -25.48 -26.17 6.87
N ALA A 369 -25.77 -24.92 6.49
CA ALA A 369 -26.56 -24.01 7.31
C ALA A 369 -27.98 -24.55 7.56
N GLN A 370 -28.62 -25.12 6.54
CA GLN A 370 -29.94 -25.75 6.65
C GLN A 370 -29.91 -26.95 7.59
N ALA A 371 -28.89 -27.80 7.52
CA ALA A 371 -28.74 -28.93 8.44
C ALA A 371 -28.60 -28.46 9.90
N LYS A 372 -27.90 -27.35 10.15
CA LYS A 372 -27.74 -26.77 11.50
C LYS A 372 -29.00 -26.06 11.98
N LEU A 373 -29.71 -25.39 11.09
CA LEU A 373 -31.01 -24.80 11.37
C LEU A 373 -32.03 -25.88 11.76
N ALA A 374 -32.08 -27.01 11.03
CA ALA A 374 -32.97 -28.12 11.36
C ALA A 374 -32.72 -28.69 12.77
N VAL A 375 -31.45 -28.81 13.18
CA VAL A 375 -31.09 -29.23 14.55
C VAL A 375 -31.54 -28.20 15.59
N LEU A 376 -31.41 -26.90 15.30
CA LEU A 376 -31.90 -25.83 16.17
C LEU A 376 -33.43 -25.87 16.29
N GLN A 377 -34.15 -25.97 15.17
CA GLN A 377 -35.61 -26.08 15.11
C GLN A 377 -36.11 -27.29 15.91
N GLN A 378 -35.49 -28.45 15.75
CA GLN A 378 -35.82 -29.66 16.51
C GLN A 378 -35.64 -29.45 18.03
N ARG A 379 -34.57 -28.76 18.45
CA ARG A 379 -34.35 -28.44 19.87
C ARG A 379 -35.34 -27.42 20.42
N ILE A 380 -35.68 -26.39 19.66
CA ILE A 380 -36.71 -25.41 20.04
C ILE A 380 -38.06 -26.10 20.18
N MET A 381 -38.44 -26.98 19.24
CA MET A 381 -39.67 -27.76 19.32
C MET A 381 -39.70 -28.66 20.56
N ALA A 382 -38.61 -29.36 20.86
CA ALA A 382 -38.51 -30.20 22.05
C ALA A 382 -38.60 -29.39 23.36
N ASN A 383 -38.05 -28.17 23.38
CA ASN A 383 -38.17 -27.28 24.54
C ASN A 383 -39.60 -26.71 24.65
N ASN A 384 -40.21 -26.27 23.55
CA ASN A 384 -41.55 -25.69 23.55
C ASN A 384 -42.64 -26.73 23.85
N SER A 385 -42.48 -27.99 23.42
CA SER A 385 -43.38 -29.08 23.80
C SER A 385 -43.38 -29.33 25.31
N ASN A 386 -42.27 -29.07 25.98
CA ASN A 386 -42.16 -29.20 27.44
C ASN A 386 -42.77 -27.99 28.19
N VAL A 387 -42.94 -26.84 27.52
CA VAL A 387 -43.43 -25.58 28.10
C VAL A 387 -44.89 -25.28 27.72
N GLY A 388 -45.51 -26.10 26.86
CA GLY A 388 -46.95 -26.07 26.58
C GLY A 388 -47.40 -25.07 25.51
N THR A 389 -46.49 -24.42 24.80
CA THR A 389 -46.78 -23.49 23.68
C THR A 389 -46.82 -24.25 22.35
N SER A 390 -47.86 -25.06 22.15
CA SER A 390 -48.10 -25.77 20.89
C SER A 390 -48.89 -24.91 19.90
N GLY A 391 -48.24 -24.38 18.87
CA GLY A 391 -48.97 -23.71 17.78
C GLY A 391 -48.13 -23.11 16.65
N GLN A 392 -46.82 -22.90 16.84
CA GLN A 392 -45.99 -22.26 15.82
C GLN A 392 -45.20 -23.30 15.01
N HIS A 393 -45.48 -23.39 13.72
CA HIS A 393 -44.77 -24.27 12.79
C HIS A 393 -43.49 -23.59 12.28
N LEU A 394 -42.33 -24.19 12.59
CA LEU A 394 -41.04 -23.80 12.04
C LEU A 394 -40.92 -24.37 10.61
N SER A 395 -41.31 -23.59 9.59
CA SER A 395 -41.30 -24.02 8.18
C SER A 395 -40.30 -23.28 7.30
N LYS A 396 -39.73 -22.17 7.77
CA LYS A 396 -38.82 -21.34 6.96
C LYS A 396 -37.44 -21.99 6.84
N THR A 397 -36.88 -21.94 5.64
CA THR A 397 -35.54 -22.47 5.34
C THR A 397 -34.49 -21.37 5.33
N PHE A 398 -33.21 -21.74 5.44
CA PHE A 398 -32.09 -20.81 5.28
C PHE A 398 -32.10 -20.13 3.90
N ARG A 399 -32.61 -20.80 2.86
CA ARG A 399 -32.73 -20.20 1.52
C ARG A 399 -33.81 -19.12 1.48
N ASP A 400 -34.92 -19.32 2.19
CA ASP A 400 -35.98 -18.32 2.33
C ASP A 400 -35.45 -17.11 3.09
N TYR A 401 -34.67 -17.30 4.16
CA TYR A 401 -33.99 -16.22 4.86
C TYR A 401 -33.09 -15.40 3.93
N VAL A 402 -32.25 -16.06 3.14
CA VAL A 402 -31.35 -15.37 2.20
C VAL A 402 -32.13 -14.62 1.12
N GLN A 403 -33.25 -15.17 0.64
CA GLN A 403 -34.10 -14.50 -0.34
C GLN A 403 -34.82 -13.29 0.27
N GLU A 404 -35.41 -13.43 1.45
CA GLU A 404 -36.07 -12.35 2.18
C GLU A 404 -35.08 -11.22 2.51
N ALA A 405 -33.88 -11.58 2.99
CA ALA A 405 -32.81 -10.63 3.25
C ALA A 405 -32.36 -9.89 1.98
N ARG A 406 -32.29 -10.55 0.81
CA ARG A 406 -32.02 -9.86 -0.47
C ARG A 406 -33.13 -8.88 -0.82
N THR A 407 -34.39 -9.30 -0.70
CA THR A 407 -35.52 -8.41 -1.03
C THR A 407 -35.56 -7.20 -0.11
N ALA A 408 -35.21 -7.35 1.15
CA ALA A 408 -35.02 -6.24 2.09
C ALA A 408 -33.86 -5.34 1.65
N ASP A 409 -32.67 -5.90 1.42
CA ASP A 409 -31.49 -5.14 0.97
C ASP A 409 -31.75 -4.37 -0.35
N HIS A 410 -32.52 -4.95 -1.28
CA HIS A 410 -32.93 -4.29 -2.53
C HIS A 410 -33.96 -3.18 -2.32
N ARG A 411 -34.93 -3.37 -1.41
CA ARG A 411 -35.92 -2.34 -1.05
C ARG A 411 -35.23 -1.15 -0.40
N ASP A 412 -34.33 -1.39 0.55
CA ASP A 412 -33.59 -0.33 1.24
C ASP A 412 -32.76 0.50 0.25
N ARG A 413 -32.04 -0.15 -0.67
CA ARG A 413 -31.31 0.55 -1.74
C ARG A 413 -32.21 1.34 -2.68
N ASN A 414 -33.40 0.84 -2.99
CA ASN A 414 -34.35 1.57 -3.83
C ASN A 414 -34.90 2.79 -3.08
N HIS A 415 -35.24 2.64 -1.79
CA HIS A 415 -35.65 3.76 -0.94
C HIS A 415 -34.55 4.81 -0.81
N GLU A 416 -33.28 4.42 -0.64
CA GLU A 416 -32.15 5.36 -0.63
C GLU A 416 -32.02 6.11 -1.96
N ARG A 417 -32.19 5.42 -3.09
CA ARG A 417 -32.16 6.04 -4.43
C ARG A 417 -33.33 7.00 -4.65
N GLU A 418 -34.51 6.62 -4.19
CA GLU A 418 -35.71 7.47 -4.23
C GLU A 418 -35.53 8.70 -3.35
N HIS A 419 -35.04 8.54 -2.12
CA HIS A 419 -34.73 9.65 -1.22
C HIS A 419 -33.68 10.59 -1.83
N ALA A 420 -32.59 10.06 -2.40
CA ALA A 420 -31.58 10.87 -3.07
C ALA A 420 -32.13 11.60 -4.30
N ARG A 421 -33.05 10.98 -5.06
CA ARG A 421 -33.74 11.62 -6.19
C ARG A 421 -34.69 12.72 -5.70
N GLU A 422 -35.42 12.49 -4.62
CA GLU A 422 -36.31 13.46 -4.01
C GLU A 422 -35.55 14.65 -3.42
N GLU A 423 -34.42 14.42 -2.76
CA GLU A 423 -33.53 15.47 -2.28
C GLU A 423 -32.92 16.27 -3.43
N ALA A 424 -32.47 15.61 -4.51
CA ALA A 424 -31.99 16.28 -5.71
C ALA A 424 -33.11 17.08 -6.40
N ALA A 425 -34.32 16.54 -6.46
CA ALA A 425 -35.50 17.23 -6.99
C ALA A 425 -35.91 18.42 -6.10
N ARG A 426 -35.84 18.30 -4.78
CA ARG A 426 -36.08 19.41 -3.83
C ARG A 426 -35.00 20.49 -3.92
N ALA A 427 -33.75 20.10 -4.16
CA ALA A 427 -32.65 21.04 -4.40
C ALA A 427 -32.82 21.79 -5.73
N ALA A 428 -33.31 21.11 -6.77
CA ALA A 428 -33.62 21.72 -8.07
C ALA A 428 -34.93 22.54 -8.07
N ALA A 429 -35.90 22.17 -7.22
CA ALA A 429 -37.18 22.85 -7.06
C ALA A 429 -37.16 23.99 -6.03
N LYS A 430 -36.02 24.25 -5.37
CA LYS A 430 -35.84 25.51 -4.65
C LYS A 430 -35.95 26.64 -5.69
N PRO A 431 -36.95 27.54 -5.56
CA PRO A 431 -37.07 28.66 -6.46
C PRO A 431 -35.78 29.48 -6.36
N ALA A 432 -35.19 29.84 -7.51
CA ALA A 432 -34.29 30.99 -7.54
C ALA A 432 -35.00 32.13 -6.79
N PRO A 433 -34.33 32.83 -5.85
CA PRO A 433 -34.99 33.80 -4.99
C PRO A 433 -35.82 34.75 -5.86
N ALA A 434 -37.13 34.77 -5.63
CA ALA A 434 -38.06 35.55 -6.41
C ALA A 434 -37.66 37.04 -6.32
N PRO A 435 -37.68 37.78 -7.44
CA PRO A 435 -37.34 39.19 -7.46
C PRO A 435 -38.32 39.95 -6.55
N VAL A 436 -37.77 40.65 -5.57
CA VAL A 436 -38.49 41.47 -4.59
C VAL A 436 -39.35 42.51 -5.36
N PRO A 437 -40.62 42.76 -4.95
CA PRO A 437 -41.51 43.66 -5.66
C PRO A 437 -40.99 45.10 -5.68
N ALA A 438 -41.00 45.69 -6.87
CA ALA A 438 -40.61 47.07 -7.10
C ALA A 438 -41.64 48.05 -6.51
N PRO A 439 -41.21 49.13 -5.81
CA PRO A 439 -42.04 50.29 -5.56
C PRO A 439 -42.06 51.21 -6.81
N GLU A 440 -43.26 51.60 -7.25
CA GLU A 440 -43.49 52.69 -8.22
C GLU A 440 -43.36 54.08 -7.53
N PRO A 441 -43.29 55.21 -8.26
CA PRO A 441 -42.13 55.65 -9.01
C PRO A 441 -41.73 57.09 -8.61
N VAL A 442 -40.45 57.32 -8.28
CA VAL A 442 -39.88 58.67 -8.30
C VAL A 442 -38.65 58.67 -9.19
N LYS A 443 -38.88 59.18 -10.40
CA LYS A 443 -37.95 59.81 -11.36
C LYS A 443 -36.49 59.31 -11.36
N ALA A 444 -36.17 58.64 -12.47
CA ALA A 444 -34.84 58.29 -12.91
C ALA A 444 -33.87 59.49 -12.93
N VAL A 445 -32.62 59.26 -12.50
CA VAL A 445 -31.41 59.33 -13.34
C VAL A 445 -30.19 58.79 -12.55
N VAL A 446 -29.53 57.78 -13.16
CA VAL A 446 -28.20 57.17 -12.93
C VAL A 446 -28.01 56.21 -11.74
N GLN A 447 -27.93 54.92 -12.10
CA GLN A 447 -27.41 53.80 -11.30
C GLN A 447 -25.96 54.09 -10.84
N ALA A 448 -25.70 53.89 -9.55
CA ALA A 448 -24.34 53.79 -9.03
C ALA A 448 -23.80 52.38 -9.29
N ASP A 449 -22.68 52.31 -9.99
CA ASP A 449 -21.99 51.11 -10.45
C ASP A 449 -21.62 50.14 -9.31
N ALA A 450 -21.93 48.85 -9.49
CA ALA A 450 -21.25 47.80 -8.76
C ALA A 450 -19.78 47.78 -9.23
N PRO A 451 -18.77 47.77 -8.34
CA PRO A 451 -17.38 47.90 -8.73
C PRO A 451 -16.96 46.73 -9.62
N GLN A 452 -16.70 47.02 -10.89
CA GLN A 452 -16.19 46.03 -11.82
C GLN A 452 -14.69 45.83 -11.58
N LEU A 453 -14.16 44.67 -11.98
CA LEU A 453 -12.74 44.32 -11.87
C LEU A 453 -11.81 45.43 -12.39
N ALA A 454 -12.22 46.14 -13.45
CA ALA A 454 -11.47 47.24 -14.04
C ALA A 454 -11.34 48.47 -13.11
N ASP A 455 -12.38 48.78 -12.31
CA ASP A 455 -12.36 49.94 -11.40
C ASP A 455 -11.50 49.67 -10.18
N ILE A 456 -11.50 48.43 -9.70
CA ILE A 456 -10.66 47.99 -8.58
C ILE A 456 -9.19 47.97 -8.99
N LEU A 457 -8.86 47.52 -10.20
CA LEU A 457 -7.49 47.57 -10.73
C LEU A 457 -7.00 49.03 -10.90
N ARG A 458 -7.87 49.94 -11.36
CA ARG A 458 -7.55 51.38 -11.42
C ARG A 458 -7.31 51.98 -10.04
N GLN A 459 -8.10 51.62 -9.03
CA GLN A 459 -7.88 52.06 -7.66
C GLN A 459 -6.56 51.49 -7.08
N LEU A 460 -6.23 50.23 -7.37
CA LEU A 460 -4.96 49.61 -7.01
C LEU A 460 -3.74 50.28 -7.66
N ASP A 461 -3.87 50.74 -8.91
CA ASP A 461 -2.82 51.49 -9.60
C ASP A 461 -2.69 52.92 -9.07
N ALA A 462 -3.80 53.59 -8.74
CA ALA A 462 -3.81 54.92 -8.14
C ALA A 462 -3.15 54.96 -6.75
N LEU A 463 -3.17 53.84 -6.02
CA LEU A 463 -2.52 53.69 -4.71
C LEU A 463 -0.98 53.57 -4.78
N GLY A 464 -0.37 53.58 -5.97
CA GLY A 464 1.10 53.70 -6.12
C GLY A 464 1.90 52.59 -5.44
N GLU A 465 2.85 52.94 -4.58
CA GLU A 465 3.68 51.97 -3.83
C GLU A 465 3.18 51.65 -2.41
N ASP A 466 2.02 52.17 -2.00
CA ASP A 466 1.51 51.96 -0.65
C ASP A 466 0.98 50.53 -0.46
N LYS A 467 1.82 49.67 0.11
CA LYS A 467 1.56 48.23 0.27
C LYS A 467 0.46 47.93 1.29
N GLU A 468 0.27 48.79 2.29
CA GLU A 468 -0.70 48.55 3.36
C GLU A 468 -2.12 48.94 2.90
N ALA A 469 -2.26 50.07 2.19
CA ALA A 469 -3.53 50.48 1.60
C ALA A 469 -4.05 49.47 0.55
N LYS A 470 -3.16 48.90 -0.26
CA LYS A 470 -3.54 47.87 -1.26
C LYS A 470 -4.05 46.58 -0.61
N LYS A 471 -3.43 46.12 0.49
CA LYS A 471 -3.89 44.93 1.22
C LYS A 471 -5.27 45.12 1.82
N GLN A 472 -5.55 46.30 2.38
CA GLN A 472 -6.86 46.61 2.93
C GLN A 472 -7.96 46.63 1.86
N LEU A 473 -7.68 47.23 0.69
CA LEU A 473 -8.61 47.24 -0.43
C LEU A 473 -8.90 45.82 -0.94
N ILE A 474 -7.86 44.99 -1.09
CA ILE A 474 -8.01 43.60 -1.53
C ILE A 474 -8.81 42.78 -0.48
N GLY A 475 -8.53 42.97 0.81
CA GLY A 475 -9.22 42.25 1.89
C GLY A 475 -10.71 42.58 2.04
N ALA A 476 -11.17 43.71 1.53
CA ALA A 476 -12.58 44.13 1.55
C ALA A 476 -13.41 43.57 0.37
N LEU A 477 -12.79 42.84 -0.57
CA LEU A 477 -13.45 42.37 -1.79
C LEU A 477 -14.26 41.07 -1.57
N PRO A 478 -15.38 40.89 -2.28
CA PRO A 478 -16.08 39.61 -2.36
C PRO A 478 -15.16 38.50 -2.87
N MET A 479 -15.31 37.28 -2.33
CA MET A 479 -14.41 36.13 -2.56
C MET A 479 -14.12 35.83 -4.04
N GLN A 480 -15.11 36.02 -4.93
CA GLN A 480 -14.95 35.81 -6.37
C GLN A 480 -14.09 36.89 -7.05
N LEU A 481 -14.23 38.15 -6.63
CA LEU A 481 -13.51 39.30 -7.18
C LEU A 481 -12.07 39.37 -6.65
N HIS A 482 -11.88 38.96 -5.39
CA HIS A 482 -10.57 38.80 -4.77
C HIS A 482 -9.66 37.84 -5.55
N ALA A 483 -10.19 36.67 -5.96
CA ALA A 483 -9.42 35.69 -6.73
C ALA A 483 -9.02 36.21 -8.13
N GLN A 484 -9.91 36.96 -8.79
CA GLN A 484 -9.65 37.54 -10.11
C GLN A 484 -8.58 38.65 -10.03
N VAL A 485 -8.67 39.56 -9.06
CA VAL A 485 -7.68 40.63 -8.86
C VAL A 485 -6.28 40.06 -8.59
N LEU A 486 -6.15 39.02 -7.75
CA LEU A 486 -4.86 38.40 -7.47
C LEU A 486 -4.24 37.71 -8.70
N ALA A 487 -5.06 37.07 -9.54
CA ALA A 487 -4.60 36.45 -10.78
C ALA A 487 -4.06 37.51 -11.76
N THR A 488 -4.76 38.62 -11.93
CA THR A 488 -4.35 39.71 -12.83
C THR A 488 -3.09 40.43 -12.34
N LEU A 489 -2.97 40.71 -11.03
CA LEU A 489 -1.76 41.31 -10.46
C LEU A 489 -0.53 40.39 -10.60
N LYS A 490 -0.72 39.07 -10.55
CA LYS A 490 0.37 38.11 -10.76
C LYS A 490 0.86 38.13 -12.21
N GLN A 491 -0.05 38.17 -13.19
CA GLN A 491 0.31 38.29 -14.61
C GLN A 491 1.05 39.60 -14.90
N GLN A 492 0.57 40.74 -14.41
CA GLN A 492 1.25 42.03 -14.62
C GLN A 492 2.65 42.07 -14.01
N LYS A 493 2.88 41.37 -12.88
CA LYS A 493 4.20 41.26 -12.27
C LYS A 493 5.16 40.40 -13.10
N GLU A 494 4.67 39.34 -13.72
CA GLU A 494 5.46 38.51 -14.66
C GLU A 494 5.81 39.31 -15.91
N GLU A 495 4.86 40.05 -16.49
CA GLU A 495 5.11 40.90 -17.67
C GLU A 495 6.10 42.05 -17.40
N ARG A 496 6.03 42.70 -16.22
CA ARG A 496 7.04 43.71 -15.85
C ARG A 496 8.42 43.09 -15.71
N LYS A 497 8.53 41.92 -15.07
CA LYS A 497 9.81 41.21 -14.95
C LYS A 497 10.40 40.80 -16.29
N SER A 498 9.57 40.33 -17.23
CA SER A 498 10.05 39.98 -18.57
C SER A 498 10.51 41.21 -19.35
N ARG A 499 9.80 42.34 -19.23
CA ARG A 499 10.15 43.58 -19.91
C ARG A 499 11.40 44.24 -19.33
N ASP A 500 11.58 44.20 -18.01
CA ASP A 500 12.79 44.70 -17.37
C ASP A 500 14.01 43.84 -17.75
N ALA A 501 13.84 42.52 -17.91
CA ALA A 501 14.88 41.63 -18.41
C ALA A 501 15.24 41.88 -19.89
N GLU A 502 14.27 42.22 -20.75
CA GLU A 502 14.55 42.64 -22.14
C GLU A 502 15.26 44.00 -22.21
N LEU A 503 14.97 44.92 -21.29
CA LEU A 503 15.65 46.22 -21.22
C LEU A 503 17.10 46.10 -20.71
N GLU A 504 17.38 45.18 -19.79
CA GLU A 504 18.76 44.85 -19.37
C GLU A 504 19.57 44.16 -20.48
N ASP A 505 18.93 43.46 -21.42
CA ASP A 505 19.61 42.83 -22.57
C ASP A 505 19.88 43.84 -23.72
N LEU A 506 19.24 45.02 -23.69
CA LEU A 506 19.38 46.10 -24.67
C LEU A 506 20.29 47.26 -24.22
N LEU A 507 20.71 47.28 -22.95
CA LEU A 507 21.67 48.23 -22.38
C LEU A 507 23.05 47.59 -22.24
#